data_AF-A0AAD2DEH0-F1
#
_entry.id   AF-A0AAD2DEH0-F1
#
_cell.length_a   1.000
_cell.length_b   1.000
_cell.length_c   1.000
_cell.angle_alpha   90.00
_cell.angle_beta   90.00
_cell.angle_gamma   90.00
#
_symmetry.space_group_name_H-M   'P 1'
#
loop_
_entity.id
_entity.type
_entity.pdbx_description
1 polymer ?
#
loop_
_entity_poly.entity_id
_entity_poly.type
_entity_poly.pdbx_seq_one_letter_code
_entity_poly.pdbx_strand_id
1 'polypeptide(L)' 'MFPIIIIFIYKEKLIIESYLQKNLHRLLTTNINFNAWDDIFYDPIIANAILDRILHHAHVISITGNSYRLKDHLNFEEN' A
#
# COMPACT_ATOMS: atom_id res chain seq x y z
N MET A 1 14.86 0.11 -9.67
CA MET A 1 13.47 -0.41 -9.75
C MET A 1 12.94 -0.54 -8.34
N PHE A 2 12.08 0.38 -7.91
CA PHE A 2 11.55 0.38 -6.55
C PHE A 2 10.36 -0.60 -6.45
N PRO A 3 10.28 -1.42 -5.39
CA PRO A 3 9.15 -2.31 -5.18
C PRO A 3 7.85 -1.50 -5.01
N ILE A 4 6.76 -1.97 -5.62
CA ILE A 4 5.42 -1.46 -5.36
C ILE A 4 4.86 -2.28 -4.20
N ILE A 5 4.54 -1.62 -3.09
CA ILE A 5 3.93 -2.25 -1.93
C ILE A 5 2.42 -2.06 -2.02
N ILE A 6 1.67 -3.16 -2.09
CA ILE A 6 0.21 -3.16 -1.98
C ILE A 6 -0.16 -3.59 -0.56
N ILE A 7 -1.00 -2.81 0.08
CA ILE A 7 -1.47 -3.02 1.45
C ILE A 7 -2.97 -3.31 1.37
N PHE A 8 -3.34 -4.53 1.73
CA PHE A 8 -4.74 -4.97 1.85
C PHE A 8 -5.18 -4.78 3.29
N ILE A 9 -6.10 -3.84 3.55
CA ILE A 9 -6.66 -3.64 4.88
C ILE A 9 -8.03 -4.32 4.93
N TYR A 10 -8.16 -5.33 5.77
CA TYR A 10 -9.44 -5.96 6.08
C TYR A 10 -9.96 -5.39 7.39
N LYS A 11 -11.19 -4.86 7.38
CA LYS A 11 -11.86 -4.39 8.61
C LYS A 11 -12.49 -5.59 9.32
N GLU A 12 -12.12 -5.83 10.57
CA GLU A 12 -12.83 -6.77 11.43
C GLU A 12 -14.19 -6.17 11.85
N LYS A 13 -15.20 -7.04 11.92
CA LYS A 13 -16.62 -6.70 12.02
C LYS A 13 -16.94 -6.07 13.38
N LEU A 14 -17.02 -4.74 13.46
CA LEU A 14 -17.64 -4.05 14.60
C LEU A 14 -19.16 -4.23 14.50
N ILE A 15 -19.72 -5.00 15.43
CA ILE A 15 -21.11 -5.50 15.46
C ILE A 15 -22.17 -4.38 15.65
N ILE A 16 -21.77 -3.12 15.84
CA ILE A 16 -22.69 -2.06 16.31
C ILE A 16 -23.28 -1.19 15.18
N GLU A 17 -22.71 -1.14 13.96
CA GLU A 17 -23.23 -0.29 12.87
C GLU A 17 -24.15 -1.03 11.87
N SER A 18 -25.19 -1.67 12.37
CA SER A 18 -26.11 -2.49 11.56
C SER A 18 -27.20 -1.72 10.79
N TYR A 19 -26.98 -0.47 10.36
CA TYR A 19 -28.00 0.25 9.56
C TYR A 19 -27.49 1.00 8.31
N LEU A 20 -26.18 1.19 8.16
CA LEU A 20 -25.56 1.74 6.94
C LEU A 20 -24.38 0.87 6.54
N GLN A 21 -24.67 -0.35 6.12
CA GLN A 21 -23.70 -1.42 5.93
C GLN A 21 -22.87 -1.24 4.64
N LYS A 22 -21.95 -0.27 4.64
CA LYS A 22 -20.85 -0.21 3.67
C LYS A 22 -19.64 -0.91 4.30
N ASN A 23 -19.46 -2.19 3.99
CA ASN A 23 -18.21 -2.91 4.25
C ASN A 23 -17.11 -2.27 3.39
N LEU A 24 -16.43 -1.25 3.91
CA LEU A 24 -15.35 -0.57 3.21
C LEU A 24 -14.07 -1.38 3.38
N HIS A 25 -13.82 -2.29 2.44
CA HIS A 25 -12.50 -2.86 2.21
C HIS A 25 -11.59 -1.75 1.69
N ARG A 26 -10.41 -1.57 2.30
CA ARG A 26 -9.48 -0.51 1.91
C ARG A 26 -8.24 -1.12 1.29
N LEU A 27 -8.08 -0.89 -0.01
CA LEU A 27 -6.85 -1.20 -0.73
C LEU A 27 -6.00 0.07 -0.78
N LEU A 28 -4.75 -0.03 -0.37
CA LEU A 28 -3.77 1.04 -0.52
C LEU A 28 -2.59 0.51 -1.35
N THR A 29 -2.13 1.29 -2.32
CA THR A 29 -0.92 0.99 -3.08
C THR A 29 0.08 2.12 -2.87
N THR A 30 1.35 1.77 -2.66
CA THR A 30 2.44 2.73 -2.53
C THR A 30 3.65 2.22 -3.31
N ASN A 31 4.33 3.12 -4.00
CA ASN A 31 5.63 2.87 -4.62
C ASN A 31 6.80 3.31 -3.72
N ILE A 32 6.50 3.70 -2.47
CA ILE A 32 7.48 4.19 -1.50
C ILE A 32 7.61 3.18 -0.37
N ASN A 33 8.86 2.81 -0.08
CA ASN A 33 9.19 1.93 1.04
C ASN A 33 8.83 2.61 2.37
N PHE A 34 8.31 1.85 3.34
CA PHE A 34 7.98 2.32 4.68
C PHE A 34 9.11 3.11 5.36
N ASN A 35 10.36 2.74 5.13
CA ASN A 35 11.52 3.45 5.69
C ASN A 35 11.66 4.90 5.20
N ALA A 36 11.03 5.25 4.09
CA ALA A 36 11.04 6.60 3.53
C ALA A 36 9.75 7.39 3.83
N TRP A 37 8.88 6.87 4.70
CA TRP A 37 7.65 7.58 5.09
C TRP A 37 7.91 8.73 6.06
N ASP A 38 8.99 8.66 6.84
CA ASP A 38 9.40 9.77 7.72
C ASP A 38 9.60 11.08 6.92
N ASP A 39 10.13 10.96 5.70
CA ASP A 39 10.33 12.10 4.79
C ASP A 39 9.01 12.63 4.20
N ILE A 40 7.97 11.80 4.12
CA ILE A 40 6.65 12.18 3.55
C ILE A 40 5.83 12.96 4.59
N PHE A 41 5.87 12.50 5.83
CA PHE A 41 5.01 13.04 6.89
C PHE A 41 5.67 14.17 7.69
N TYR A 42 6.91 14.56 7.35
CA TYR A 42 7.74 15.61 7.99
C TYR A 42 8.07 15.38 9.47
N ASP A 43 7.24 14.61 10.19
CA ASP A 43 7.43 14.19 11.57
C ASP A 43 7.45 12.65 11.64
N PRO A 44 8.58 12.05 12.03
CA PRO A 44 8.72 10.60 12.13
C PRO A 44 7.79 9.99 13.19
N ILE A 45 7.41 10.73 14.23
CA ILE A 45 6.49 10.23 15.27
C ILE A 45 5.10 10.03 14.66
N ILE A 46 4.65 10.99 13.85
CA ILE A 46 3.36 10.92 13.17
C ILE A 46 3.40 9.85 12.08
N ALA A 47 4.48 9.79 11.29
CA ALA A 47 4.68 8.78 10.26
C ALA A 47 4.52 7.36 10.82
N ASN A 48 5.26 7.06 11.90
CA ASN A 48 5.21 5.77 12.58
C ASN A 48 3.84 5.48 13.18
N ALA A 49 3.18 6.47 13.82
CA ALA A 49 1.85 6.29 14.40
C ALA A 49 0.74 6.04 13.35
N ILE A 50 0.92 6.53 12.12
CA ILE A 50 0.01 6.25 10.99
C ILE A 50 0.31 4.87 10.41
N LEU A 51 1.58 4.56 10.18
CA LEU A 51 2.02 3.26 9.68
C LEU A 51 1.56 2.14 10.61
N ASP A 52 1.76 2.28 11.90
CA ASP A 52 1.32 1.30 12.91
C ASP A 52 -0.18 1.04 12.81
N ARG A 53 -1.01 2.09 12.75
CA ARG A 53 -2.47 1.97 12.60
C ARG A 53 -2.92 1.30 11.30
N ILE A 54 -2.18 1.51 10.21
CA ILE A 54 -2.47 0.89 8.91
C ILE A 54 -2.04 -0.56 8.91
N LEU A 55 -0.82 -0.84 9.36
CA LEU A 55 -0.18 -2.14 9.29
C LEU A 55 -0.77 -3.14 10.30
N HIS A 56 -1.27 -2.67 11.44
CA HIS A 56 -1.88 -3.52 12.48
C HIS A 56 -3.07 -4.36 11.96
N HIS A 57 -3.80 -3.86 10.95
CA HIS A 57 -4.93 -4.57 10.34
C HIS A 57 -4.73 -4.83 8.84
N ALA A 58 -3.48 -4.78 8.37
CA ALA A 58 -3.18 -4.98 6.97
C ALA A 58 -2.41 -6.26 6.69
N HIS A 59 -2.67 -6.81 5.51
CA HIS A 59 -1.78 -7.75 4.85
C HIS A 59 -0.94 -7.00 3.81
N VAL A 60 0.38 -7.03 3.98
CA VAL A 60 1.32 -6.35 3.08
C VAL A 60 1.80 -7.31 2.00
N ILE A 61 1.72 -6.88 0.74
CA ILE A 61 2.23 -7.60 -0.41
C ILE A 61 3.26 -6.71 -1.11
N SER A 62 4.52 -7.15 -1.10
CA SER A 62 5.60 -6.47 -1.82
C SER A 62 5.69 -7.01 -3.24
N ILE A 63 5.55 -6.14 -4.24
CA ILE A 63 5.66 -6.49 -5.66
C ILE A 63 6.99 -5.97 -6.17
N THR A 64 7.86 -6.89 -6.54
CA THR A 64 9.14 -6.63 -7.20
C THR A 64 9.08 -7.17 -8.62
N GLY A 65 9.55 -6.39 -9.59
CA GLY A 65 9.60 -6.83 -10.98
C GLY A 65 9.54 -5.67 -11.96
N ASN A 66 9.81 -5.97 -13.22
CA ASN A 66 9.85 -4.97 -14.28
C ASN A 66 8.54 -4.18 -14.39
N SER A 67 8.66 -2.88 -14.67
CA SER A 67 7.51 -2.00 -14.79
C SER A 67 6.69 -2.49 -15.96
N TYR A 68 5.42 -2.83 -15.72
CA TYR A 68 4.53 -3.26 -16.77
C TYR A 68 4.42 -2.22 -17.90
N ARG A 69 4.59 -0.92 -17.58
CA ARG A 69 4.60 0.17 -18.56
C ARG A 69 5.75 0.09 -19.57
N LEU A 70 6.86 -0.56 -19.19
CA LEU A 70 8.05 -0.73 -20.03
C LEU A 70 8.00 -2.01 -20.87
N LYS A 71 6.96 -2.83 -20.70
CA LYS A 71 6.83 -4.12 -21.39
C LYS A 71 6.89 -3.97 -22.91
N ASP A 72 6.23 -2.94 -23.46
CA ASP A 72 6.23 -2.74 -24.92
C ASP A 72 7.53 -2.10 -25.42
N HIS A 73 8.19 -1.26 -24.61
CA HIS A 73 9.44 -0.60 -24.98
C HIS A 73 10.63 -1.57 -25.03
N LEU A 74 10.66 -2.57 -24.15
CA LEU A 74 11.72 -3.59 -24.13
C LEU A 74 11.67 -4.52 -25.35
N ASN A 75 10.48 -4.77 -25.93
CA ASN A 75 10.33 -5.60 -27.13
C ASN A 75 10.84 -4.91 -28.42
N PHE A 76 11.00 -3.58 -28.41
CA PHE A 76 11.51 -2.84 -29.57
C PHE A 76 13.04 -2.83 -29.66
N GLU A 77 13.77 -3.06 -28.57
CA GLU A 77 15.24 -3.07 -28.58
C GLU A 77 15.85 -4.46 -28.86
N GLU A 78 15.02 -5.52 -28.90
CA GLU A 78 15.45 -6.89 -29.21
C GLU A 78 15.26 -7.29 -30.70
N ASN A 79 14.84 -6.37 -31.59
CA ASN A 79 14.75 -6.57 -33.04
C ASN A 79 15.70 -5.64 -33.80
#